data_AF-A0A183VCJ4-F1
#
_entry.id   AF-A0A183VCJ4-F1
#
_cell.length_a   1.000
_cell.length_b   1.000
_cell.length_c   1.000
_cell.angle_alpha   90.00
_cell.angle_beta   90.00
_cell.angle_gamma   90.00
#
_symmetry.space_group_name_H-M   'P 1'
#
loop_
_entity.id
_entity.type
_entity.pdbx_description
1 polymer ?
#
loop_
_entity_poly.entity_id
_entity_poly.type
_entity_poly.pdbx_seq_one_letter_code
_entity_poly.pdbx_strand_id
1 'polypeptide(L)'
;MVTEGGAAAAKQCFIELAKADTSGDYDKALKTANKILRNFPKETLAFKCKLVAQIQLGHFEEALALVKKTPPHHMGECLFEKAYVQYRLNDDAAAMETLSKTDENDVRCLELKAQLLYRAEKFEEAAAIFR
;
A
#
# COMPACT_ATOMS: atom_id res chain seq x y z
N MET A 1 18.04 8.21 24.64
CA MET A 1 17.65 6.87 25.11
C MET A 1 16.30 6.41 24.53
N VAL A 2 16.02 6.62 23.23
CA VAL A 2 14.71 6.23 22.65
C VAL A 2 14.91 5.67 21.24
N THR A 3 15.31 4.41 21.12
CA THR A 3 15.39 3.73 19.80
C THR A 3 15.18 2.21 19.85
N GLU A 4 15.47 1.54 20.97
CA GLU A 4 15.37 0.06 21.03
C GLU A 4 13.93 -0.47 20.97
N GLY A 5 12.97 0.23 21.61
CA GLY A 5 11.57 -0.20 21.64
C GLY A 5 10.86 -0.11 20.27
N GLY A 6 11.18 0.91 19.47
CA GLY A 6 10.59 1.11 18.14
C GLY A 6 11.03 0.04 17.15
N ALA A 7 12.32 -0.27 17.10
CA ALA A 7 12.86 -1.30 16.22
C ALA A 7 12.31 -2.70 16.52
N ALA A 8 12.18 -3.06 17.81
CA ALA A 8 11.56 -4.32 18.22
C ALA A 8 10.06 -4.38 17.86
N ALA A 9 9.34 -3.28 18.04
CA ALA A 9 7.93 -3.17 17.68
C ALA A 9 7.72 -3.27 16.16
N ALA A 10 8.56 -2.60 15.37
CA ALA A 10 8.55 -2.68 13.91
C ALA A 10 8.78 -4.12 13.42
N LYS A 11 9.75 -4.83 14.02
CA LYS A 11 10.01 -6.24 13.72
C LYS A 11 8.81 -7.12 14.05
N GLN A 12 8.15 -6.88 15.18
CA GLN A 12 6.93 -7.61 15.54
C GLN A 12 5.80 -7.40 14.51
N CYS A 13 5.69 -6.19 13.97
CA CYS A 13 4.70 -5.87 12.93
C CYS A 13 4.93 -6.71 11.66
N PHE A 14 6.18 -6.81 11.20
CA PHE A 14 6.54 -7.63 10.04
C PHE A 14 6.33 -9.12 10.29
N ILE A 15 6.63 -9.62 11.48
CA ILE A 15 6.40 -11.03 11.81
C ILE A 15 4.91 -11.36 11.71
N GLU A 16 4.03 -10.50 12.22
CA GLU A 16 2.58 -10.74 12.11
C GLU A 16 2.07 -10.57 10.69
N LEU A 17 2.63 -9.64 9.89
CA LEU A 17 2.28 -9.51 8.48
C LEU A 17 2.70 -10.76 7.66
N ALA A 18 3.92 -11.24 7.84
CA ALA A 18 4.40 -12.45 7.16
C ALA A 18 3.61 -13.71 7.58
N LYS A 19 3.16 -13.78 8.83
CA LYS A 19 2.22 -14.82 9.28
C LYS A 19 0.85 -14.64 8.63
N ALA A 20 0.37 -13.42 8.46
CA ALA A 20 -0.89 -13.15 7.79
C ALA A 20 -0.83 -13.56 6.30
N ASP A 21 0.30 -13.40 5.62
CA ASP A 21 0.45 -13.86 4.23
C ASP A 21 0.26 -15.37 4.06
N THR A 22 0.61 -16.16 5.09
CA THR A 22 0.45 -17.63 5.08
C THR A 22 -0.88 -18.11 5.66
N SER A 23 -1.42 -17.40 6.65
CA SER A 23 -2.65 -17.79 7.36
C SER A 23 -3.92 -17.09 6.87
N GLY A 24 -3.79 -16.00 6.13
CA GLY A 24 -4.87 -15.10 5.75
C GLY A 24 -5.35 -14.15 6.86
N ASP A 25 -4.81 -14.23 8.08
CA ASP A 25 -5.27 -13.43 9.23
C ASP A 25 -4.68 -12.01 9.25
N TYR A 26 -5.08 -11.19 8.29
CA TYR A 26 -4.66 -9.79 8.21
C TYR A 26 -5.32 -8.90 9.28
N ASP A 27 -6.44 -9.32 9.88
CA ASP A 27 -7.07 -8.65 11.01
C ASP A 27 -6.13 -8.54 12.21
N LYS A 28 -5.42 -9.64 12.51
CA LYS A 28 -4.42 -9.65 13.58
C LYS A 28 -3.21 -8.77 13.27
N ALA A 29 -2.74 -8.77 12.02
CA ALA A 29 -1.68 -7.88 11.57
C ALA A 29 -2.11 -6.40 11.72
N LEU A 30 -3.33 -6.06 11.32
CA LEU A 30 -3.91 -4.72 11.47
C LEU A 30 -4.04 -4.28 12.93
N LYS A 31 -4.52 -5.16 13.82
CA LYS A 31 -4.60 -4.89 15.26
C LYS A 31 -3.22 -4.63 15.87
N THR A 32 -2.23 -5.41 15.47
CA THR A 32 -0.84 -5.27 15.92
C THR A 32 -0.25 -3.93 15.45
N ALA A 33 -0.43 -3.58 14.18
CA ALA A 33 0.03 -2.30 13.63
C ALA A 33 -0.61 -1.11 14.36
N ASN A 34 -1.92 -1.15 14.61
CA ASN A 34 -2.60 -0.10 15.38
C ASN A 34 -2.08 0.01 16.83
N LYS A 35 -1.79 -1.12 17.49
CA LYS A 35 -1.20 -1.12 18.85
C LYS A 35 0.19 -0.48 18.84
N ILE A 36 1.02 -0.79 17.85
CA ILE A 36 2.36 -0.22 17.71
C ILE A 36 2.26 1.28 17.49
N LEU A 37 1.39 1.74 16.58
CA LEU A 37 1.21 3.17 16.31
C LEU A 37 0.68 3.97 17.51
N ARG A 38 -0.02 3.35 18.46
CA ARG A 38 -0.40 4.00 19.72
C ARG A 38 0.81 4.26 20.63
N ASN A 39 1.77 3.34 20.65
CA ASN A 39 2.97 3.43 21.50
C ASN A 39 4.11 4.19 20.80
N PHE A 40 4.19 4.06 19.48
CA PHE A 40 5.23 4.59 18.61
C PHE A 40 4.56 5.27 17.39
N PRO A 41 4.02 6.49 17.56
CA PRO A 41 3.22 7.17 16.52
C PRO A 41 4.01 7.62 15.29
N LYS A 42 5.33 7.48 15.31
CA LYS A 42 6.24 7.81 14.21
C LYS A 42 6.89 6.57 13.58
N GLU A 43 6.42 5.37 13.94
CA GLU A 43 6.97 4.13 13.41
C GLU A 43 6.51 3.88 11.97
N THR A 44 7.37 4.23 11.02
CA THR A 44 7.10 4.15 9.58
C THR A 44 6.67 2.76 9.13
N LEU A 45 7.28 1.73 9.67
CA LEU A 45 7.00 0.36 9.25
C LEU A 45 5.62 -0.10 9.73
N ALA A 46 5.16 0.38 10.88
CA ALA A 46 3.82 0.09 11.38
C ALA A 46 2.73 0.74 10.51
N PHE A 47 2.98 1.93 9.97
CA PHE A 47 2.10 2.55 8.97
C PHE A 47 2.01 1.72 7.69
N LYS A 48 3.15 1.26 7.15
CA LYS A 48 3.15 0.38 5.97
C LYS A 48 2.43 -0.93 6.22
N CYS A 49 2.68 -1.59 7.35
CA CYS A 49 1.99 -2.83 7.71
C CYS A 49 0.47 -2.61 7.83
N LYS A 50 0.06 -1.49 8.43
CA LYS A 50 -1.35 -1.11 8.54
C LYS A 50 -1.97 -0.93 7.15
N LEU A 51 -1.30 -0.23 6.24
CA LEU A 51 -1.76 -0.01 4.87
C LEU A 51 -1.94 -1.34 4.13
N VAL A 52 -0.92 -2.19 4.13
CA VAL A 52 -0.99 -3.51 3.45
C VAL A 52 -2.10 -4.36 4.03
N ALA A 53 -2.23 -4.44 5.36
CA ALA A 53 -3.30 -5.21 6.00
C ALA A 53 -4.70 -4.68 5.63
N GLN A 54 -4.89 -3.36 5.54
CA GLN A 54 -6.16 -2.78 5.07
C GLN A 54 -6.47 -3.15 3.63
N ILE A 55 -5.47 -3.10 2.74
CA ILE A 55 -5.63 -3.49 1.33
C ILE A 55 -6.03 -4.97 1.22
N GLN A 56 -5.36 -5.85 1.97
CA GLN A 56 -5.63 -7.29 1.94
C GLN A 56 -7.00 -7.64 2.51
N LEU A 57 -7.48 -6.89 3.50
CA LEU A 57 -8.84 -7.01 4.04
C LEU A 57 -9.92 -6.38 3.15
N GLY A 58 -9.54 -5.68 2.08
CA GLY A 58 -10.48 -4.97 1.22
C GLY A 58 -11.01 -3.65 1.78
N HIS A 59 -10.40 -3.12 2.83
CA HIS A 59 -10.72 -1.82 3.44
C HIS A 59 -10.10 -0.67 2.64
N PHE A 60 -10.54 -0.52 1.39
CA PHE A 60 -9.91 0.37 0.41
C PHE A 60 -10.11 1.85 0.75
N GLU A 61 -11.28 2.25 1.23
CA GLU A 61 -11.57 3.61 1.64
C GLU A 61 -10.68 4.04 2.81
N GLU A 62 -10.50 3.18 3.81
CA GLU A 62 -9.61 3.41 4.94
C GLU A 62 -8.14 3.46 4.52
N ALA A 63 -7.73 2.56 3.62
CA ALA A 63 -6.38 2.55 3.05
C ALA A 63 -6.10 3.86 2.31
N LEU A 64 -7.04 4.33 1.47
CA LEU A 64 -6.89 5.60 0.75
C LEU A 64 -6.83 6.79 1.71
N ALA A 65 -7.68 6.80 2.73
CA ALA A 65 -7.68 7.83 3.75
C ALA A 65 -6.34 7.85 4.53
N LEU A 66 -5.78 6.68 4.84
CA LEU A 66 -4.48 6.55 5.50
C LEU A 66 -3.37 7.15 4.65
N VAL A 67 -3.30 6.80 3.36
CA VAL A 67 -2.28 7.34 2.46
C VAL A 67 -2.42 8.84 2.25
N LYS A 68 -3.64 9.36 2.12
CA LYS A 68 -3.86 10.81 1.95
C LYS A 68 -3.50 11.63 3.19
N LYS A 69 -3.74 11.09 4.39
CA LYS A 69 -3.51 11.78 5.67
C LYS A 69 -2.08 11.62 6.18
N THR A 70 -1.37 10.57 5.75
CA THR A 70 -0.03 10.26 6.26
C THR A 70 1.02 10.80 5.29
N PRO A 71 1.83 11.79 5.69
CA PRO A 71 2.83 12.37 4.81
C PRO A 71 3.98 11.39 4.52
N PRO A 72 4.71 11.54 3.41
CA PRO A 72 5.75 10.58 3.00
C PRO A 72 6.87 10.38 4.01
N HIS A 73 7.22 11.38 4.82
CA HIS A 73 8.23 11.23 5.87
C HIS A 73 7.80 10.29 7.01
N HIS A 74 6.51 9.94 7.12
CA HIS A 74 5.98 9.02 8.13
C HIS A 74 5.66 7.62 7.60
N MET A 75 5.40 7.44 6.30
CA MET A 75 5.05 6.11 5.75
C MET A 75 5.92 5.70 4.56
N GLY A 76 6.80 6.58 4.09
CA GLY A 76 7.45 6.47 2.79
C GLY A 76 6.52 6.82 1.64
N GLU A 77 7.08 6.81 0.43
CA GLU A 77 6.29 6.91 -0.80
C GLU A 77 5.50 5.62 -1.01
N CYS A 78 4.17 5.73 -0.98
CA CYS A 78 3.23 4.61 -1.20
C CYS A 78 2.37 4.87 -2.45
N LEU A 79 3.01 5.35 -3.51
CA LEU A 79 2.31 5.75 -4.75
C LEU A 79 1.69 4.55 -5.45
N PHE A 80 2.36 3.39 -5.46
CA PHE A 80 1.80 2.15 -6.01
C PHE A 80 0.56 1.72 -5.23
N GLU A 81 0.65 1.63 -3.90
CA GLU A 81 -0.48 1.23 -3.05
C GLU A 81 -1.65 2.21 -3.20
N LYS A 82 -1.37 3.51 -3.30
CA LYS A 82 -2.39 4.53 -3.56
C LYS A 82 -3.11 4.30 -4.89
N ALA A 83 -2.34 4.12 -5.97
CA ALA A 83 -2.89 3.85 -7.29
C ALA A 83 -3.72 2.56 -7.32
N TYR A 84 -3.21 1.51 -6.69
CA TYR A 84 -3.90 0.23 -6.58
C TYR A 84 -5.24 0.39 -5.85
N VAL A 85 -5.25 1.08 -4.71
CA VAL A 85 -6.48 1.34 -3.95
C VAL A 85 -7.47 2.17 -4.76
N GLN A 86 -7.02 3.20 -5.49
CA GLN A 86 -7.89 3.99 -6.38
C GLN A 86 -8.51 3.14 -7.49
N TYR A 87 -7.71 2.27 -8.11
CA TYR A 87 -8.17 1.29 -9.09
C TYR A 87 -9.24 0.35 -8.49
N ARG A 88 -9.01 -0.18 -7.28
CA ARG A 88 -9.97 -1.04 -6.57
C ARG A 88 -11.27 -0.32 -6.21
N LEU A 89 -11.23 1.00 -6.03
CA LEU A 89 -12.39 1.87 -5.83
C LEU A 89 -13.03 2.33 -7.15
N ASN A 90 -12.60 1.80 -8.29
CA ASN A 90 -13.05 2.16 -9.64
C ASN A 90 -12.75 3.60 -10.07
N ASP A 91 -11.85 4.31 -9.38
CA ASP A 91 -11.38 5.65 -9.75
C ASP A 91 -10.14 5.57 -10.66
N ASP A 92 -10.37 5.12 -11.90
CA ASP A 92 -9.31 4.88 -12.89
C ASP A 92 -8.53 6.15 -13.23
N ALA A 93 -9.22 7.29 -13.31
CA ALA A 93 -8.61 8.57 -13.62
C ALA A 93 -7.58 8.95 -12.55
N ALA A 94 -7.95 8.83 -11.27
CA ALA A 94 -7.03 9.14 -10.18
C ALA A 94 -5.92 8.09 -10.03
N ALA A 95 -6.20 6.82 -10.36
CA ALA A 95 -5.18 5.77 -10.41
C ALA A 95 -4.12 6.06 -11.48
N MET A 96 -4.53 6.40 -12.70
CA MET A 96 -3.64 6.79 -13.80
C MET A 96 -2.80 8.04 -13.46
N GLU A 97 -3.41 9.06 -12.86
CA GLU A 97 -2.71 10.27 -12.42
C GLU A 97 -1.68 9.97 -11.31
N THR A 98 -1.96 9.00 -10.45
CA THR A 98 -0.99 8.58 -9.42
C THR A 98 0.15 7.76 -10.04
N LEU A 99 -0.16 6.89 -11.00
CA LEU A 99 0.81 6.08 -11.76
C LEU A 99 1.70 6.92 -12.69
N SER A 100 1.30 8.12 -13.08
CA SER A 100 2.16 9.04 -13.82
C SER A 100 3.27 9.66 -12.95
N LYS A 101 3.17 9.50 -11.62
CA LYS A 101 4.13 10.02 -10.63
C LYS A 101 5.05 8.92 -10.08
N THR A 102 4.83 7.66 -10.47
CA THR A 102 5.68 6.53 -10.08
C THR A 102 6.87 6.37 -11.03
N ASP A 103 7.84 5.57 -10.62
CA ASP A 103 8.90 5.10 -11.51
C ASP A 103 8.28 4.38 -12.73
N GLU A 104 8.76 4.72 -13.92
CA GLU A 104 8.35 4.11 -15.18
C GLU A 104 8.88 2.69 -15.33
N ASN A 105 9.90 2.30 -14.56
CA ASN A 105 10.49 0.96 -14.57
C ASN A 105 9.94 0.04 -13.48
N ASP A 106 9.06 0.51 -12.59
CA ASP A 106 8.40 -0.36 -11.60
C ASP A 106 7.38 -1.26 -12.31
N VAL A 107 7.74 -2.54 -12.45
CA VAL A 107 6.92 -3.58 -13.10
C VAL A 107 5.50 -3.60 -12.55
N ARG A 108 5.31 -3.41 -11.23
CA ARG A 108 3.98 -3.42 -10.61
C ARG A 108 3.13 -2.23 -11.10
N CYS A 109 3.77 -1.08 -11.28
CA CYS A 109 3.11 0.12 -11.82
C CYS A 109 2.78 -0.06 -13.30
N LEU A 110 3.67 -0.67 -14.08
CA LEU A 110 3.44 -1.01 -15.50
C LEU A 110 2.26 -1.99 -15.66
N GLU A 111 2.23 -3.04 -14.85
CA GLU A 111 1.11 -4.00 -14.83
C GLU A 111 -0.23 -3.32 -14.51
N LEU A 112 -0.26 -2.46 -13.50
CA LEU A 112 -1.48 -1.74 -13.15
C LEU A 112 -1.91 -0.74 -14.24
N LYS A 113 -0.96 -0.05 -14.88
CA LYS A 113 -1.23 0.81 -16.05
C LYS A 113 -1.85 0.01 -17.20
N ALA A 114 -1.30 -1.17 -17.50
CA ALA A 114 -1.83 -2.04 -18.55
C ALA A 114 -3.25 -2.53 -18.22
N GLN A 115 -3.51 -2.91 -16.96
CA GLN A 115 -4.85 -3.29 -16.50
C GLN A 115 -5.87 -2.15 -16.65
N LEU A 116 -5.48 -0.92 -16.33
CA LEU A 116 -6.32 0.28 -16.50
C LEU A 116 -6.60 0.57 -17.98
N LEU A 117 -5.59 0.49 -18.85
CA LEU A 117 -5.76 0.66 -20.30
C LEU A 117 -6.67 -0.43 -20.89
N TYR A 118 -6.50 -1.67 -20.44
CA TYR A 118 -7.35 -2.78 -20.85
C TYR A 118 -8.82 -2.55 -20.46
N ARG A 119 -9.07 -2.08 -19.23
CA ARG A 119 -10.42 -1.71 -18.76
C ARG A 119 -11.03 -0.56 -19.55
N ALA A 120 -10.21 0.32 -20.11
CA ALA A 120 -10.62 1.39 -21.01
C ALA A 120 -10.68 0.97 -22.50
N GLU A 121 -10.60 -0.33 -22.79
CA GLU A 121 -10.61 -0.91 -24.15
C GLU A 121 -9.45 -0.45 -25.06
N LYS A 122 -8.38 0.09 -24.46
CA LYS A 122 -7.17 0.55 -25.15
C LYS A 122 -6.15 -0.59 -25.26
N PHE A 123 -6.52 -1.66 -25.95
CA PHE A 123 -5.75 -2.90 -25.97
C PHE A 123 -4.34 -2.77 -26.57
N GLU A 124 -4.19 -1.99 -27.64
CA GLU A 124 -2.87 -1.76 -28.27
C GLU A 124 -1.93 -0.97 -27.34
N GLU A 125 -2.45 0.06 -26.66
CA GLU A 125 -1.67 0.83 -25.67
C GLU A 125 -1.27 -0.06 -24.49
N ALA A 126 -2.17 -0.93 -24.02
CA ALA A 126 -1.89 -1.88 -22.95
C ALA A 126 -0.81 -2.89 -23.36
N ALA A 127 -0.84 -3.39 -24.59
CA ALA A 127 0.16 -4.33 -25.10
C ALA A 127 1.52 -3.66 -25.31
N ALA A 128 1.54 -2.38 -25.69
CA ALA A 128 2.76 -1.62 -25.91
C ALA A 128 3.59 -1.39 -24.64
N ILE A 129 2.98 -1.48 -23.44
CA ILE A 129 3.68 -1.32 -22.15
C ILE A 129 4.79 -2.36 -21.95
N PHE A 130 4.65 -3.56 -22.51
CA PHE A 130 5.58 -4.68 -22.31
C PHE A 130 6.47 -4.98 -23.53
N ARG A 131 6.47 -4.10 -24.53
CA ARG A 131 7.25 -4.28 -25.76
C ARG A 131 8.62 -3.63 -25.68
#